data_AF-A0A959EPD2-F1
#
_entry.id   AF-A0A959EPD2-F1
#
_cell.length_a   1.000
_cell.length_b   1.000
_cell.length_c   1.000
_cell.angle_alpha   90.00
_cell.angle_beta   90.00
_cell.angle_gamma   90.00
#
_symmetry.space_group_name_H-M   'P 1'
#
loop_
_entity.id
_entity.type
_entity.pdbx_description
1 polymer ?
#
loop_
_entity_poly.entity_id
_entity_poly.type
_entity_poly.pdbx_seq_one_letter_code
_entity_poly.pdbx_strand_id
1 'polypeptide(L)'
;ERAVAEIFRVKNRPQFDPLIVHTTGLERAAEFLQAVPSWAEALAGRFMPGPLTLLLPRNDRIPDLVTSGSSLVAVRLPRHPQTRALLEALPFPLAAPSANPFGYISPTTARHVADQLGDRIPYILDGGPCTVGIESTIVGFEDDRPVVFRKGGVSIEAIEAVIGPVVVRAHSTSNPQAPGMLKSHYAPRVPLVLAEEGKVAEAIARYRDRQVGVISFSRRLPELPADRQAVLSSAGDYAEAARHLFAALRELDALPLDLIVAELLPEVDLGRAINDRLRRAAAG
;
A
#
# COMPACT_ATOMS: atom_id res chain seq x y z
N GLU A 1 -5.91 -10.69 -21.11
CA GLU A 1 -6.16 -11.72 -20.06
C GLU A 1 -4.96 -12.60 -19.75
N ARG A 2 -4.37 -13.33 -20.72
CA ARG A 2 -3.21 -14.22 -20.45
C ARG A 2 -2.07 -13.56 -19.66
N ALA A 3 -1.65 -12.35 -20.05
CA ALA A 3 -0.62 -11.59 -19.33
C ALA A 3 -1.03 -11.21 -17.90
N VAL A 4 -2.32 -10.97 -17.67
CA VAL A 4 -2.86 -10.66 -16.33
C VAL A 4 -2.89 -11.92 -15.46
N ALA A 5 -3.23 -13.08 -16.02
CA ALA A 5 -3.21 -14.36 -15.30
C ALA A 5 -1.81 -14.70 -14.75
N GLU A 6 -0.75 -14.33 -15.46
CA GLU A 6 0.63 -14.50 -15.00
C GLU A 6 0.92 -13.70 -13.72
N ILE A 7 0.31 -12.53 -13.52
CA ILE A 7 0.44 -11.74 -12.28
C ILE A 7 -0.08 -12.56 -11.09
N PHE A 8 -1.26 -13.17 -11.24
CA PHE A 8 -1.85 -13.99 -10.19
C PHE A 8 -1.00 -15.24 -9.91
N ARG A 9 -0.56 -15.93 -10.97
CA ARG A 9 0.28 -17.13 -10.89
C ARG A 9 1.62 -16.85 -10.20
N VAL A 10 2.37 -15.85 -10.66
CA VAL A 10 3.70 -15.51 -10.14
C VAL A 10 3.62 -15.00 -8.70
N LYS A 11 2.56 -14.29 -8.31
CA LYS A 11 2.43 -13.80 -6.93
C LYS A 11 1.79 -14.81 -5.99
N ASN A 12 1.28 -15.93 -6.48
CA ASN A 12 0.36 -16.80 -5.74
C ASN A 12 -0.82 -15.97 -5.15
N ARG A 13 -1.35 -15.04 -5.95
CA ARG A 13 -2.42 -14.12 -5.55
C ARG A 13 -3.77 -14.76 -5.87
N PRO A 14 -4.76 -14.69 -4.97
CA PRO A 14 -6.10 -15.16 -5.26
C PRO A 14 -6.79 -14.29 -6.33
N GLN A 15 -7.56 -14.91 -7.22
CA GLN A 15 -8.27 -14.22 -8.30
C GLN A 15 -9.40 -13.31 -7.82
N PHE A 16 -9.82 -13.43 -6.56
CA PHE A 16 -10.80 -12.52 -5.97
C PHE A 16 -10.20 -11.16 -5.59
N ASP A 17 -8.87 -11.00 -5.56
CA ASP A 17 -8.24 -9.74 -5.16
C ASP A 17 -7.86 -8.90 -6.41
N PRO A 18 -8.61 -7.82 -6.71
CA PRO A 18 -8.53 -7.11 -7.99
C PRO A 18 -7.15 -6.45 -8.21
N LEU A 19 -6.93 -5.85 -9.38
CA LEU A 19 -5.70 -5.14 -9.73
C LEU A 19 -5.95 -3.66 -9.98
N ILE A 20 -4.91 -2.85 -9.81
CA ILE A 20 -4.92 -1.42 -10.18
C ILE A 20 -4.39 -1.28 -11.59
N VAL A 21 -5.14 -0.57 -12.43
CA VAL A 21 -4.77 -0.19 -13.79
C VAL A 21 -4.02 1.14 -13.75
N HIS A 22 -2.82 1.15 -14.34
CA HIS A 22 -1.95 2.32 -14.39
C HIS A 22 -1.93 2.92 -15.80
N THR A 23 -1.99 4.24 -15.87
CA THR A 23 -1.95 5.02 -17.13
C THR A 23 -1.24 6.36 -16.92
N THR A 24 -1.02 7.12 -17.98
CA THR A 24 -0.34 8.42 -17.92
C THR A 24 -1.27 9.62 -17.81
N GLY A 25 -2.55 9.46 -18.13
CA GLY A 25 -3.57 10.52 -18.12
C GLY A 25 -4.99 9.95 -17.96
N LEU A 26 -5.93 10.79 -17.51
CA LEU A 26 -7.34 10.40 -17.39
C LEU A 26 -7.99 10.22 -18.76
N GLU A 27 -7.53 10.96 -19.77
CA GLU A 27 -8.00 10.86 -21.15
C GLU A 27 -7.76 9.45 -21.70
N ARG A 28 -6.58 8.89 -21.43
CA ARG A 28 -6.26 7.50 -21.77
C ARG A 28 -7.03 6.48 -20.92
N ALA A 29 -7.34 6.80 -19.67
CA ALA A 29 -8.20 5.95 -18.85
C ALA A 29 -9.64 5.93 -19.38
N ALA A 30 -10.15 7.06 -19.88
CA ALA A 30 -11.54 7.21 -20.29
C ALA A 30 -11.97 6.20 -21.36
N GLU A 31 -11.05 5.74 -22.22
CA GLU A 31 -11.31 4.65 -23.19
C GLU A 31 -11.75 3.33 -22.54
N PHE A 32 -11.47 3.13 -21.25
CA PHE A 32 -11.73 1.92 -20.47
C PHE A 32 -12.82 2.11 -19.41
N LEU A 33 -13.39 3.31 -19.33
CA LEU A 33 -14.37 3.70 -18.33
C LEU A 33 -15.72 3.97 -18.99
N GLN A 34 -16.81 3.83 -18.24
CA GLN A 34 -18.14 4.26 -18.70
C GLN A 34 -18.33 5.76 -18.52
N ALA A 35 -17.79 6.30 -17.42
CA ALA A 35 -17.86 7.71 -17.09
C ALA A 35 -16.70 8.10 -16.17
N VAL A 36 -16.27 9.36 -16.26
CA VAL A 36 -15.39 10.01 -15.29
C VAL A 36 -16.21 11.11 -14.61
N PRO A 37 -16.73 10.88 -13.39
CA PRO A 37 -17.56 11.86 -12.71
C PRO A 37 -16.72 13.06 -12.22
N SER A 38 -17.36 14.20 -11.99
CA SER A 38 -16.68 15.46 -11.61
C SER A 38 -15.85 15.36 -10.33
N TRP A 39 -16.28 14.55 -9.35
CA TRP A 39 -15.48 14.30 -8.14
C TRP A 39 -14.16 13.58 -8.45
N ALA A 40 -14.15 12.70 -9.45
CA ALA A 40 -12.98 11.96 -9.87
C ALA A 40 -12.00 12.89 -10.59
N GLU A 41 -12.51 13.79 -11.43
CA GLU A 41 -11.71 14.84 -12.07
C GLU A 41 -11.10 15.79 -11.03
N ALA A 42 -11.89 16.24 -10.06
CA ALA A 42 -11.41 17.13 -8.99
C ALA A 42 -10.27 16.51 -8.17
N LEU A 43 -10.45 15.25 -7.74
CA LEU A 43 -9.41 14.53 -7.02
C LEU A 43 -8.17 14.24 -7.89
N ALA A 44 -8.37 13.85 -9.14
CA ALA A 44 -7.28 13.61 -10.07
C ALA A 44 -6.46 14.90 -10.31
N GLY A 45 -7.12 16.03 -10.57
CA GLY A 45 -6.46 17.32 -10.77
C GLY A 45 -5.59 17.76 -9.58
N ARG A 46 -5.95 17.32 -8.35
CA ARG A 46 -5.19 17.66 -7.15
C ARG A 46 -4.08 16.66 -6.82
N PHE A 47 -4.35 15.35 -6.97
CA PHE A 47 -3.50 14.29 -6.41
C PHE A 47 -2.89 13.37 -7.46
N MET A 48 -3.17 13.58 -8.75
CA MET A 48 -2.62 12.82 -9.86
C MET A 48 -1.84 13.71 -10.84
N PRO A 49 -0.67 13.26 -11.33
CA PRO A 49 0.00 12.01 -11.01
C PRO A 49 0.44 11.94 -9.54
N GLY A 50 0.24 10.78 -8.88
CA GLY A 50 0.52 10.66 -7.45
C GLY A 50 0.04 9.37 -6.76
N PRO A 51 0.01 9.36 -5.42
CA PRO A 51 -0.39 8.21 -4.61
C PRO A 51 -1.90 8.12 -4.37
N LEU A 52 -2.72 8.61 -5.30
CA LEU A 52 -4.17 8.39 -5.32
C LEU A 52 -4.53 7.27 -6.31
N THR A 53 -5.64 6.60 -6.07
CA THR A 53 -6.28 5.65 -6.99
C THR A 53 -7.78 5.86 -6.92
N LEU A 54 -8.43 5.93 -8.09
CA LEU A 54 -9.86 6.15 -8.20
C LEU A 54 -10.54 4.84 -8.57
N LEU A 55 -11.59 4.47 -7.86
CA LEU A 55 -12.44 3.33 -8.18
C LEU A 55 -13.61 3.83 -9.04
N LEU A 56 -13.63 3.46 -10.32
CA LEU A 56 -14.50 4.04 -11.33
C LEU A 56 -15.26 2.96 -12.12
N PRO A 57 -16.46 3.25 -12.66
CA PRO A 57 -17.19 2.34 -13.53
C PRO A 57 -16.41 2.00 -14.79
N ARG A 58 -16.12 0.70 -15.01
CA ARG A 58 -15.39 0.22 -16.19
C ARG A 58 -16.33 -0.14 -17.33
N ASN A 59 -15.83 -0.09 -18.56
CA ASN A 59 -16.49 -0.74 -19.70
C ASN A 59 -15.91 -2.14 -19.97
N ASP A 60 -16.45 -2.83 -20.98
CA ASP A 60 -16.11 -4.22 -21.31
C ASP A 60 -14.67 -4.43 -21.84
N ARG A 61 -13.93 -3.35 -22.10
CA ARG A 61 -12.51 -3.44 -22.51
C ARG A 61 -11.59 -3.80 -21.35
N ILE A 62 -12.02 -3.60 -20.10
CA ILE A 62 -11.31 -4.10 -18.92
C ILE A 62 -11.80 -5.52 -18.64
N PRO A 63 -10.93 -6.55 -18.71
CA PRO A 63 -11.33 -7.92 -18.42
C PRO A 63 -11.74 -8.13 -16.96
N ASP A 64 -12.67 -9.06 -16.72
CA ASP A 64 -13.13 -9.43 -15.37
C ASP A 64 -11.98 -9.88 -14.45
N LEU A 65 -10.95 -10.50 -15.00
CA LEU A 65 -9.77 -10.92 -14.26
C LEU A 65 -9.01 -9.74 -13.61
N VAL A 66 -9.13 -8.53 -14.17
CA VAL A 66 -8.54 -7.32 -13.58
C VAL A 66 -9.35 -6.83 -12.37
N THR A 67 -10.66 -7.01 -12.39
CA THR A 67 -11.57 -6.44 -11.38
C THR A 67 -12.22 -7.47 -10.47
N SER A 68 -11.83 -8.74 -10.59
CA SER A 68 -12.44 -9.87 -9.89
C SER A 68 -13.96 -9.95 -10.14
N GLY A 69 -14.40 -9.61 -11.36
CA GLY A 69 -15.81 -9.56 -11.74
C GLY A 69 -16.58 -8.31 -11.26
N SER A 70 -15.94 -7.38 -10.56
CA SER A 70 -16.55 -6.09 -10.19
C SER A 70 -16.85 -5.25 -11.44
N SER A 71 -17.93 -4.46 -11.40
CA SER A 71 -18.25 -3.41 -12.40
C SER A 71 -17.36 -2.17 -12.28
N LEU A 72 -16.56 -2.09 -11.21
CA LEU A 72 -15.63 -1.00 -10.95
C LEU A 72 -14.18 -1.43 -11.21
N VAL A 73 -13.36 -0.51 -11.71
CA VAL A 73 -11.92 -0.67 -11.91
C VAL A 73 -11.15 0.40 -11.13
N ALA A 74 -10.04 0.00 -10.51
CA ALA A 74 -9.14 0.92 -9.83
C ALA A 74 -8.14 1.52 -10.83
N VAL A 75 -8.11 2.84 -10.96
CA VAL A 75 -7.27 3.58 -11.91
C VAL A 75 -6.28 4.49 -11.17
N ARG A 76 -5.01 4.47 -11.60
CA ARG A 76 -3.95 5.30 -11.03
C ARG A 76 -3.06 5.91 -12.09
N LEU A 77 -2.68 7.17 -11.86
CA LEU A 77 -1.65 7.87 -12.63
C LEU A 77 -0.40 8.00 -11.74
N PRO A 78 0.64 7.16 -11.92
CA PRO A 78 1.82 7.19 -11.05
C PRO A 78 2.70 8.42 -11.31
N ARG A 79 3.29 8.97 -10.23
CA ARG A 79 4.23 10.11 -10.26
C ARG A 79 5.69 9.62 -10.20
N HIS A 80 6.07 8.75 -11.13
CA HIS A 80 7.44 8.24 -11.20
C HIS A 80 7.93 8.33 -12.66
N PRO A 81 9.01 9.09 -12.96
CA PRO A 81 9.41 9.39 -14.34
C PRO A 81 9.60 8.14 -15.21
N GLN A 82 10.33 7.13 -14.75
CA GLN A 82 10.54 5.90 -15.53
C GLN A 82 9.27 5.08 -15.70
N THR A 83 8.38 5.05 -14.70
CA THR A 83 7.09 4.35 -14.81
C THR A 83 6.19 5.05 -15.82
N ARG A 84 6.20 6.39 -15.86
CA ARG A 84 5.47 7.16 -16.85
C ARG A 84 6.03 6.95 -18.25
N ALA A 85 7.35 6.97 -18.42
CA ALA A 85 8.00 6.66 -19.70
C ALA A 85 7.64 5.26 -20.21
N LEU A 86 7.60 4.25 -19.33
CA LEU A 86 7.10 2.92 -19.67
C LEU A 86 5.64 2.96 -20.13
N LEU A 87 4.77 3.60 -19.36
CA LEU A 87 3.34 3.69 -19.70
C LEU A 87 3.06 4.46 -21.00
N GLU A 88 3.88 5.47 -21.32
CA GLU A 88 3.82 6.22 -22.58
C GLU A 88 4.21 5.36 -23.78
N ALA A 89 5.15 4.43 -23.61
CA ALA A 89 5.57 3.49 -24.65
C ALA A 89 4.57 2.35 -24.90
N LEU A 90 3.59 2.16 -24.00
CA LEU A 90 2.60 1.07 -24.12
C LEU A 90 1.33 1.56 -24.82
N PRO A 91 0.76 0.76 -25.76
CA PRO A 91 -0.52 1.07 -26.39
C PRO A 91 -1.74 0.71 -25.52
N PHE A 92 -1.51 0.24 -24.29
CA PHE A 92 -2.54 -0.21 -23.35
C PHE A 92 -2.20 0.23 -21.93
N PRO A 93 -3.18 0.30 -21.01
CA PRO A 93 -2.90 0.59 -19.62
C PRO A 93 -2.36 -0.66 -18.91
N LEU A 94 -1.53 -0.45 -17.88
CA LEU A 94 -0.80 -1.53 -17.22
C LEU A 94 -1.48 -1.95 -15.91
N ALA A 95 -2.04 -3.16 -15.86
CA ALA A 95 -2.51 -3.76 -14.61
C ALA A 95 -1.31 -4.16 -13.75
N ALA A 96 -1.19 -3.59 -12.55
CA ALA A 96 -0.06 -3.87 -11.65
C ALA A 96 -0.49 -3.80 -10.16
N PRO A 97 -0.29 -4.87 -9.38
CA PRO A 97 -0.31 -4.83 -7.92
C PRO A 97 1.09 -4.49 -7.39
N SER A 98 1.29 -4.57 -6.06
CA SER A 98 2.64 -4.53 -5.46
C SER A 98 3.50 -5.71 -5.97
N ALA A 99 4.82 -5.56 -6.07
CA ALA A 99 5.70 -6.56 -6.68
C ALA A 99 6.30 -7.57 -5.67
N ASN A 100 5.44 -8.20 -4.86
CA ASN A 100 5.80 -9.22 -3.86
C ASN A 100 4.88 -10.45 -3.95
N PRO A 101 5.27 -11.63 -3.41
CA PRO A 101 4.35 -12.71 -3.14
C PRO A 101 3.17 -12.23 -2.28
N PHE A 102 1.98 -12.75 -2.56
CA PHE A 102 0.76 -12.33 -1.88
C PHE A 102 0.84 -12.53 -0.37
N GLY A 103 0.41 -11.53 0.41
CA GLY A 103 0.45 -11.54 1.88
C GLY A 103 1.76 -11.02 2.49
N TYR A 104 2.88 -11.05 1.76
CA TYR A 104 4.18 -10.60 2.26
C TYR A 104 4.30 -9.08 2.31
N ILE A 105 5.32 -8.58 3.03
CA ILE A 105 5.67 -7.15 3.09
C ILE A 105 5.87 -6.59 1.66
N SER A 106 5.24 -5.46 1.35
CA SER A 106 5.39 -4.80 0.04
C SER A 106 6.85 -4.40 -0.23
N PRO A 107 7.29 -4.38 -1.50
CA PRO A 107 8.63 -3.92 -1.85
C PRO A 107 8.65 -2.39 -1.99
N THR A 108 9.79 -1.79 -1.66
CA THR A 108 10.05 -0.34 -1.76
C THR A 108 11.36 -0.04 -2.48
N THR A 109 12.08 -1.07 -2.93
CA THR A 109 13.30 -1.01 -3.74
C THR A 109 13.28 -2.14 -4.76
N ALA A 110 14.07 -2.03 -5.83
CA ALA A 110 14.25 -3.12 -6.79
C ALA A 110 14.84 -4.38 -6.12
N ARG A 111 15.72 -4.19 -5.14
CA ARG A 111 16.29 -5.30 -4.36
C ARG A 111 15.21 -6.09 -3.63
N HIS A 112 14.25 -5.42 -3.00
CA HIS A 112 13.10 -6.08 -2.34
C HIS A 112 12.28 -6.94 -3.30
N VAL A 113 12.17 -6.54 -4.57
CA VAL A 113 11.50 -7.33 -5.62
C VAL A 113 12.36 -8.52 -6.02
N ALA A 114 13.66 -8.31 -6.23
CA ALA A 114 14.60 -9.37 -6.60
C ALA A 114 14.66 -10.48 -5.54
N ASP A 115 14.70 -10.12 -4.25
CA ASP A 115 14.76 -11.07 -3.14
C ASP A 115 13.51 -11.97 -3.03
N GLN A 116 12.35 -11.55 -3.56
CA GLN A 116 11.09 -12.28 -3.41
C GLN A 116 10.51 -12.86 -4.69
N LEU A 117 10.70 -12.19 -5.83
CA LEU A 117 10.21 -12.61 -7.13
C LEU A 117 11.33 -13.07 -8.06
N GLY A 118 12.52 -12.46 -8.00
CA GLY A 118 13.74 -12.91 -8.69
C GLY A 118 13.51 -13.53 -10.06
N ASP A 119 13.97 -14.76 -10.24
CA ASP A 119 13.91 -15.52 -11.50
C ASP A 119 12.48 -15.93 -11.93
N ARG A 120 11.45 -15.63 -11.12
CA ARG A 120 10.04 -15.89 -11.46
C ARG A 120 9.47 -14.82 -12.39
N ILE A 121 10.18 -13.70 -12.59
CA ILE A 121 9.82 -12.62 -13.49
C ILE A 121 10.97 -12.33 -14.45
N PRO A 122 10.67 -11.94 -15.71
CA PRO A 122 11.72 -11.75 -16.71
C PRO A 122 12.49 -10.43 -16.56
N TYR A 123 11.89 -9.42 -15.93
CA TYR A 123 12.47 -8.07 -15.84
C TYR A 123 12.15 -7.41 -14.50
N ILE A 124 13.12 -6.64 -14.00
CA ILE A 124 12.95 -5.69 -12.90
C ILE A 124 13.47 -4.34 -13.42
N LEU A 125 12.61 -3.33 -13.43
CA LEU A 125 13.02 -1.97 -13.73
C LEU A 125 13.46 -1.29 -12.43
N ASP A 126 14.75 -1.04 -12.29
CA ASP A 126 15.29 -0.32 -11.13
C ASP A 126 15.15 1.19 -11.31
N GLY A 127 14.30 1.79 -10.47
CA GLY A 127 14.11 3.24 -10.37
C GLY A 127 14.49 3.83 -9.03
N GLY A 128 15.27 3.08 -8.24
CA GLY A 128 15.62 3.46 -6.88
C GLY A 128 14.46 3.29 -5.88
N PRO A 129 14.64 3.82 -4.66
CA PRO A 129 13.66 3.67 -3.59
C PRO A 129 12.35 4.42 -3.85
N CYS A 130 11.23 3.83 -3.42
CA CYS A 130 9.92 4.49 -3.42
C CYS A 130 9.95 5.75 -2.55
N THR A 131 9.45 6.88 -3.07
CA THR A 131 9.42 8.16 -2.35
C THR A 131 8.30 8.29 -1.30
N VAL A 132 7.25 7.48 -1.40
CA VAL A 132 6.11 7.46 -0.45
C VAL A 132 6.17 6.27 0.51
N GLY A 133 6.76 5.15 0.09
CA GLY A 133 6.94 3.91 0.86
C GLY A 133 5.69 3.11 1.22
N ILE A 134 4.48 3.67 1.13
CA ILE A 134 3.21 2.93 1.29
C ILE A 134 2.36 2.99 0.02
N GLU A 135 1.37 2.10 -0.09
CA GLU A 135 0.48 2.06 -1.25
C GLU A 135 -0.42 3.30 -1.37
N SER A 136 -1.02 3.48 -2.54
CA SER A 136 -1.95 4.57 -2.82
C SER A 136 -3.23 4.52 -1.99
N THR A 137 -3.77 5.69 -1.68
CA THR A 137 -5.14 5.83 -1.15
C THR A 137 -6.13 5.47 -2.26
N ILE A 138 -7.16 4.69 -1.94
CA ILE A 138 -8.21 4.30 -2.90
C ILE A 138 -9.52 4.98 -2.50
N VAL A 139 -10.06 5.79 -3.42
CA VAL A 139 -11.32 6.53 -3.25
C VAL A 139 -12.29 6.14 -4.35
N GLY A 140 -13.55 5.96 -3.99
CA GLY A 140 -14.66 5.76 -4.92
C GLY A 140 -15.96 6.23 -4.27
N PHE A 141 -17.10 5.77 -4.80
CA PHE A 141 -18.42 6.14 -4.31
C PHE A 141 -19.28 4.90 -4.10
N GLU A 142 -20.10 4.89 -3.04
CA GLU A 142 -21.16 3.91 -2.78
C GLU A 142 -22.42 4.67 -2.37
N ASP A 143 -23.56 4.38 -3.00
CA ASP A 143 -24.85 5.05 -2.75
C ASP A 143 -24.72 6.59 -2.73
N ASP A 144 -24.07 7.15 -3.75
CA ASP A 144 -23.77 8.59 -3.90
C ASP A 144 -22.95 9.22 -2.75
N ARG A 145 -22.32 8.41 -1.90
CA ARG A 145 -21.43 8.88 -0.84
C ARG A 145 -19.98 8.58 -1.18
N PRO A 146 -19.06 9.53 -0.97
CA PRO A 146 -17.64 9.28 -1.16
C PRO A 146 -17.11 8.32 -0.09
N VAL A 147 -16.36 7.30 -0.55
CA VAL A 147 -15.81 6.24 0.29
C VAL A 147 -14.30 6.12 0.09
N VAL A 148 -13.56 6.11 1.19
CA VAL A 148 -12.15 5.69 1.21
C VAL A 148 -12.10 4.19 1.47
N PHE A 149 -11.80 3.42 0.42
CA PHE A 149 -11.69 1.95 0.47
C PHE A 149 -10.36 1.48 1.05
N ARG A 150 -9.31 2.30 0.89
CA ARG A 150 -7.98 2.01 1.44
C ARG A 150 -7.26 3.31 1.79
N LYS A 151 -6.77 3.40 3.02
CA LYS A 151 -5.85 4.44 3.48
C LYS A 151 -4.47 4.24 2.83
N GLY A 152 -3.84 5.30 2.37
CA GLY A 152 -2.56 5.22 1.66
C GLY A 152 -1.80 6.54 1.68
N GLY A 153 -1.03 6.81 0.64
CA GLY A 153 -0.16 8.00 0.54
C GLY A 153 -0.86 9.36 0.35
N VAL A 154 -2.19 9.43 0.45
CA VAL A 154 -2.96 10.67 0.56
C VAL A 154 -3.83 10.58 1.80
N SER A 155 -3.73 11.56 2.71
CA SER A 155 -4.50 11.59 3.96
C SER A 155 -5.99 11.78 3.71
N ILE A 156 -6.81 11.32 4.66
CA ILE A 156 -8.27 11.47 4.58
C ILE A 156 -8.63 12.95 4.58
N GLU A 157 -7.98 13.74 5.42
CA GLU A 157 -8.13 15.19 5.50
C GLU A 157 -7.90 15.87 4.15
N ALA A 158 -6.88 15.43 3.41
CA ALA A 158 -6.59 15.97 2.07
C ALA A 158 -7.68 15.60 1.06
N ILE A 159 -8.26 14.40 1.15
CA ILE A 159 -9.40 14.00 0.31
C ILE A 159 -10.64 14.83 0.66
N GLU A 160 -10.95 14.97 1.95
CA GLU A 160 -12.12 15.71 2.43
C GLU A 160 -12.06 17.19 2.09
N ALA A 161 -10.86 17.78 2.05
CA ALA A 161 -10.66 19.17 1.61
C ALA A 161 -11.05 19.42 0.15
N VAL A 162 -11.17 18.38 -0.69
CA VAL A 162 -11.54 18.50 -2.11
C VAL A 162 -13.01 18.15 -2.35
N ILE A 163 -13.48 17.06 -1.76
CA ILE A 163 -14.82 16.49 -2.09
C ILE A 163 -15.79 16.49 -0.90
N GLY A 164 -15.42 17.07 0.23
CA GLY A 164 -16.20 17.04 1.47
C GLY A 164 -16.04 15.74 2.25
N PRO A 165 -16.81 15.57 3.35
CA PRO A 165 -16.67 14.45 4.28
C PRO A 165 -16.78 13.09 3.59
N VAL A 166 -15.95 12.13 4.00
CA VAL A 166 -15.92 10.78 3.41
C VAL A 166 -16.21 9.69 4.42
N VAL A 167 -16.81 8.60 3.95
CA VAL A 167 -16.93 7.37 4.74
C VAL A 167 -15.64 6.57 4.61
N VAL A 168 -14.99 6.25 5.72
CA VAL A 168 -13.85 5.35 5.72
C VAL A 168 -14.34 3.93 5.93
N ARG A 169 -14.14 3.06 4.94
CA ARG A 169 -14.59 1.67 5.06
C ARG A 169 -13.69 0.90 6.02
N ALA A 170 -14.25 0.54 7.18
CA ALA A 170 -13.65 -0.46 8.04
C ALA A 170 -13.60 -1.80 7.28
N HIS A 171 -12.50 -2.55 7.43
CA HIS A 171 -12.17 -3.76 6.68
C HIS A 171 -13.40 -4.64 6.39
N SER A 172 -13.71 -4.86 5.10
CA SER A 172 -14.80 -5.75 4.69
C SER A 172 -14.31 -7.19 4.39
N THR A 173 -15.29 -8.09 4.43
CA THR A 173 -15.24 -9.56 4.42
C THR A 173 -14.63 -10.15 3.14
N SER A 174 -14.67 -11.49 3.04
CA SER A 174 -14.10 -12.41 2.04
C SER A 174 -14.07 -12.02 0.54
N ASN A 175 -14.66 -10.90 0.12
CA ASN A 175 -14.69 -10.44 -1.27
C ASN A 175 -14.31 -8.94 -1.40
N PRO A 176 -13.02 -8.60 -1.54
CA PRO A 176 -12.53 -7.22 -1.55
C PRO A 176 -12.88 -6.50 -2.87
N GLN A 177 -13.44 -5.29 -2.78
CA GLN A 177 -13.70 -4.45 -3.95
C GLN A 177 -12.45 -3.69 -4.45
N ALA A 178 -11.43 -3.59 -3.61
CA ALA A 178 -10.16 -2.95 -3.94
C ALA A 178 -8.98 -3.68 -3.27
N PRO A 179 -7.76 -3.56 -3.82
CA PRO A 179 -6.62 -4.30 -3.30
C PRO A 179 -6.21 -3.84 -1.90
N GLY A 180 -5.82 -4.77 -1.04
CA GLY A 180 -5.36 -4.46 0.32
C GLY A 180 -6.50 -4.15 1.30
N MET A 181 -7.67 -4.78 1.11
CA MET A 181 -8.79 -4.72 2.06
C MET A 181 -8.83 -5.90 3.06
N LEU A 182 -7.96 -6.90 2.90
CA LEU A 182 -7.92 -8.12 3.73
C LEU A 182 -7.38 -7.95 5.16
N LYS A 183 -7.88 -8.75 6.10
CA LYS A 183 -7.52 -8.66 7.53
C LYS A 183 -6.03 -8.89 7.82
N SER A 184 -5.41 -9.88 7.19
CA SER A 184 -3.96 -10.09 7.25
C SER A 184 -3.31 -9.77 5.90
N HIS A 185 -2.25 -8.97 5.95
CA HIS A 185 -1.43 -8.59 4.81
C HIS A 185 -0.17 -7.87 5.34
N TYR A 186 0.92 -7.87 4.56
CA TYR A 186 2.22 -7.29 4.96
C TYR A 186 2.91 -8.02 6.12
N ALA A 187 2.53 -9.28 6.39
CA ALA A 187 3.02 -10.00 7.55
C ALA A 187 4.52 -10.32 7.40
N PRO A 188 5.37 -9.93 8.37
CA PRO A 188 6.71 -10.47 8.52
C PRO A 188 6.67 -11.97 8.88
N ARG A 189 7.81 -12.65 8.76
CA ARG A 189 8.02 -14.01 9.28
C ARG A 189 8.22 -14.00 10.79
N VAL A 190 8.94 -13.00 11.30
CA VAL A 190 9.08 -12.74 12.73
C VAL A 190 7.73 -12.24 13.25
N PRO A 191 7.14 -12.86 14.31
CA PRO A 191 5.87 -12.42 14.86
C PRO A 191 5.88 -10.93 15.21
N LEU A 192 4.80 -10.22 14.90
CA LEU A 192 4.68 -8.79 15.16
C LEU A 192 3.55 -8.51 16.16
N VAL A 193 3.85 -7.72 17.19
CA VAL A 193 2.87 -7.21 18.16
C VAL A 193 2.86 -5.69 18.15
N LEU A 194 1.70 -5.12 18.49
CA LEU A 194 1.51 -3.68 18.53
C LEU A 194 1.68 -3.14 19.94
N ALA A 195 2.35 -1.99 20.04
CA ALA A 195 2.33 -1.14 21.22
C ALA A 195 1.50 0.11 20.93
N GLU A 196 0.75 0.57 21.94
CA GLU A 196 0.10 1.89 21.85
C GLU A 196 1.15 3.00 21.78
N GLU A 197 0.74 4.16 21.25
CA GLU A 197 1.57 5.35 21.16
C GLU A 197 2.24 5.66 22.51
N GLY A 198 3.56 5.79 22.53
CA GLY A 198 4.33 6.10 23.74
C GLY A 198 4.51 4.94 24.72
N LYS A 199 3.94 3.75 24.47
CA LYS A 199 3.99 2.58 25.39
C LYS A 199 4.93 1.47 24.93
N VAL A 200 5.85 1.76 24.01
CA VAL A 200 6.77 0.76 23.44
C VAL A 200 7.68 0.13 24.50
N ALA A 201 8.21 0.90 25.46
CA ALA A 201 9.06 0.39 26.54
C ALA A 201 8.29 -0.58 27.47
N GLU A 202 7.04 -0.25 27.80
CA GLU A 202 6.16 -1.14 28.57
C GLU A 202 5.86 -2.44 27.83
N ALA A 203 5.66 -2.37 26.51
CA ALA A 203 5.42 -3.54 25.68
C ALA A 203 6.63 -4.48 25.64
N ILE A 204 7.85 -3.93 25.44
CA ILE A 204 9.10 -4.71 25.43
C ILE A 204 9.37 -5.35 26.79
N ALA A 205 9.03 -4.67 27.89
CA ALA A 205 9.20 -5.19 29.24
C ALA A 205 8.42 -6.48 29.52
N ARG A 206 7.43 -6.84 28.68
CA ARG A 206 6.68 -8.11 28.74
C ARG A 206 7.41 -9.28 28.06
N TYR A 207 8.46 -9.01 27.30
CA TYR A 207 9.19 -9.97 26.46
C TYR A 207 10.70 -9.95 26.72
N ARG A 208 11.14 -9.68 27.95
CA ARG A 208 12.58 -9.49 28.29
C ARG A 208 13.45 -10.70 27.98
N ASP A 209 12.87 -11.90 27.98
CA ASP A 209 13.58 -13.15 27.70
C ASP A 209 13.67 -13.46 26.19
N ARG A 210 13.22 -12.55 25.32
CA ARG A 210 13.19 -12.72 23.86
C ARG A 210 14.11 -11.73 23.15
N GLN A 211 14.60 -12.10 21.98
CA GLN A 211 15.28 -11.21 21.05
C GLN A 211 14.24 -10.33 20.36
N VAL A 212 14.04 -9.12 20.88
CA VAL A 212 13.04 -8.16 20.38
C VAL A 212 13.66 -7.15 19.43
N GLY A 213 13.01 -6.95 18.28
CA GLY A 213 13.21 -5.78 17.42
C GLY A 213 12.08 -4.78 17.59
N VAL A 214 12.34 -3.50 17.35
CA VAL A 214 11.39 -2.42 17.58
C VAL A 214 11.21 -1.53 16.35
N ILE A 215 9.97 -1.22 16.01
CA ILE A 215 9.63 -0.12 15.11
C ILE A 215 9.01 0.97 15.97
N SER A 216 9.61 2.16 15.97
CA SER A 216 9.08 3.34 16.68
C SER A 216 8.82 4.48 15.72
N PHE A 217 7.94 5.40 16.11
CA PHE A 217 7.67 6.56 15.26
C PHE A 217 8.89 7.48 15.19
N SER A 218 9.29 8.04 16.32
CA SER A 218 10.34 9.09 16.37
C SER A 218 11.37 8.91 17.47
N ARG A 219 11.14 7.99 18.41
CA ARG A 219 11.99 7.83 19.59
C ARG A 219 12.87 6.61 19.48
N ARG A 220 14.16 6.80 19.79
CA ARG A 220 15.10 5.72 20.00
C ARG A 220 14.99 5.21 21.43
N LEU A 221 15.14 3.91 21.62
CA LEU A 221 15.19 3.27 22.94
C LEU A 221 16.66 2.98 23.29
N PRO A 222 17.24 3.71 24.27
CA PRO A 222 18.64 3.55 24.66
C PRO A 222 19.00 2.13 25.13
N GLU A 223 18.04 1.43 25.71
CA GLU A 223 18.19 0.07 26.22
C GLU A 223 18.29 -1.01 25.13
N LEU A 224 18.02 -0.67 23.86
CA LEU A 224 18.07 -1.61 22.75
C LEU A 224 19.24 -1.34 21.79
N PRO A 225 19.89 -2.40 21.28
CA PRO A 225 20.90 -2.29 20.22
C PRO A 225 20.39 -1.52 19.00
N ALA A 226 21.29 -0.77 18.38
CA ALA A 226 20.98 0.13 17.26
C ALA A 226 20.41 -0.60 16.04
N ASP A 227 20.89 -1.81 15.80
CA ASP A 227 20.53 -2.71 14.69
C ASP A 227 19.19 -3.42 14.92
N ARG A 228 18.64 -3.36 16.14
CA ARG A 228 17.34 -3.97 16.50
C ARG A 228 16.23 -2.95 16.63
N GLN A 229 16.45 -1.71 16.24
CA GLN A 229 15.43 -0.68 16.29
C GLN A 229 15.41 0.16 15.02
N ALA A 230 14.22 0.31 14.45
CA ALA A 230 13.96 1.17 13.31
C ALA A 230 13.10 2.35 13.78
N VAL A 231 13.70 3.54 13.78
CA VAL A 231 12.98 4.80 14.00
C VAL A 231 12.47 5.28 12.65
N LEU A 232 11.16 5.34 12.46
CA LEU A 232 10.56 5.64 11.17
C LEU A 232 10.79 7.09 10.73
N SER A 233 10.74 8.05 11.66
CA SER A 233 11.12 9.45 11.43
C SER A 233 11.54 10.11 12.75
N SER A 234 12.83 10.39 12.90
CA SER A 234 13.35 11.11 14.08
C SER A 234 12.77 12.51 14.23
N ALA A 235 12.32 13.13 13.13
CA ALA A 235 11.68 14.45 13.13
C ALA A 235 10.17 14.39 13.42
N GLY A 236 9.58 13.19 13.50
CA GLY A 236 8.13 13.02 13.63
C GLY A 236 7.36 13.36 12.35
N ASP A 237 8.01 13.24 11.18
CA ASP A 237 7.39 13.47 9.88
C ASP A 237 6.68 12.20 9.39
N TYR A 238 5.38 12.32 9.13
CA TYR A 238 4.54 11.20 8.72
C TYR A 238 4.89 10.67 7.32
N ALA A 239 5.33 11.54 6.40
CA ALA A 239 5.70 11.13 5.05
C ALA A 239 7.01 10.34 5.05
N GLU A 240 8.00 10.77 5.84
CA GLU A 240 9.23 10.03 6.11
C GLU A 240 8.92 8.69 6.77
N ALA A 241 8.06 8.67 7.79
CA ALA A 241 7.69 7.44 8.47
C ALA A 241 7.02 6.43 7.52
N ALA A 242 6.12 6.92 6.65
CA ALA A 242 5.51 6.10 5.60
C ALA A 242 6.57 5.58 4.60
N ARG A 243 7.54 6.41 4.23
CA ARG A 243 8.65 6.06 3.34
C ARG A 243 9.47 4.90 3.88
N HIS A 244 9.72 4.88 5.19
CA HIS A 244 10.59 3.90 5.85
C HIS A 244 9.89 2.62 6.32
N LEU A 245 8.56 2.63 6.52
CA LEU A 245 7.81 1.54 7.16
C LEU A 245 8.13 0.13 6.64
N PHE A 246 7.99 -0.10 5.33
CA PHE A 246 8.22 -1.45 4.79
C PHE A 246 9.69 -1.84 4.72
N ALA A 247 10.61 -0.86 4.61
CA ALA A 247 12.04 -1.15 4.71
C ALA A 247 12.39 -1.59 6.13
N ALA A 248 11.92 -0.86 7.15
CA ALA A 248 12.09 -1.20 8.55
C ALA A 248 11.54 -2.59 8.90
N LEU A 249 10.33 -2.92 8.42
CA LEU A 249 9.74 -4.25 8.60
C LEU A 249 10.62 -5.36 7.99
N ARG A 250 11.18 -5.14 6.80
CA ARG A 250 12.05 -6.11 6.13
C ARG A 250 13.41 -6.25 6.80
N GLU A 251 14.00 -5.14 7.22
CA GLU A 251 15.28 -5.10 7.93
C GLU A 251 15.19 -5.90 9.22
N LEU A 252 14.16 -5.67 10.04
CA LEU A 252 13.95 -6.43 11.27
C LEU A 252 13.56 -7.89 10.99
N ASP A 253 12.74 -8.16 9.96
CA ASP A 253 12.39 -9.54 9.59
C ASP A 253 13.58 -10.38 9.09
N ALA A 254 14.68 -9.74 8.69
CA ALA A 254 15.91 -10.41 8.27
C ALA A 254 16.83 -10.79 9.45
N LEU A 255 16.59 -10.24 10.64
CA LEU A 255 17.39 -10.49 11.84
C LEU A 255 16.91 -11.75 12.58
N PRO A 256 17.79 -12.39 13.39
CA PRO A 256 17.42 -13.52 14.23
C PRO A 256 16.65 -13.03 15.47
N LEU A 257 15.44 -12.49 15.25
CA LEU A 257 14.54 -11.99 16.28
C LEU A 257 13.42 -13.00 16.56
N ASP A 258 12.98 -13.03 17.82
CA ASP A 258 11.83 -13.81 18.25
C ASP A 258 10.51 -13.02 18.08
N LEU A 259 10.59 -11.69 18.05
CA LEU A 259 9.44 -10.79 18.08
C LEU A 259 9.80 -9.39 17.54
N ILE A 260 8.88 -8.78 16.80
CA ILE A 260 8.88 -7.35 16.47
C ILE A 260 7.79 -6.65 17.29
N VAL A 261 8.15 -5.59 18.02
CA VAL A 261 7.21 -4.69 18.68
C VAL A 261 7.11 -3.40 17.85
N ALA A 262 5.93 -3.11 17.30
CA ALA A 262 5.70 -1.89 16.52
C ALA A 262 4.82 -0.90 17.28
N GLU A 263 5.33 0.30 17.49
CA GLU A 263 4.59 1.43 18.06
C GLU A 263 3.58 1.98 17.04
N LEU A 264 2.32 2.12 17.47
CA LEU A 264 1.31 2.85 16.71
C LEU A 264 1.61 4.35 16.73
N LEU A 265 1.44 4.99 15.57
CA LEU A 265 1.54 6.43 15.39
C LEU A 265 0.24 7.12 15.86
N PRO A 266 0.25 8.45 16.05
CA PRO A 266 -0.98 9.21 16.21
C PRO A 266 -1.95 8.97 15.02
N GLU A 267 -3.25 8.85 15.31
CA GLU A 267 -4.31 8.58 14.31
C GLU A 267 -4.72 9.85 13.54
N VAL A 268 -3.74 10.53 12.95
CA VAL A 268 -3.90 11.70 12.07
C VAL A 268 -3.05 11.54 10.82
N ASP A 269 -3.41 12.26 9.75
CA ASP A 269 -2.63 12.28 8.50
C ASP A 269 -2.28 10.86 8.00
N LEU A 270 -1.06 10.63 7.51
CA LEU A 270 -0.58 9.30 7.10
C LEU A 270 -0.37 8.34 8.29
N GLY A 271 -0.41 8.82 9.54
CA GLY A 271 -0.37 7.96 10.72
C GLY A 271 -1.48 6.91 10.71
N ARG A 272 -2.70 7.28 10.29
CA ARG A 272 -3.83 6.33 10.10
C ARG A 272 -3.53 5.26 9.06
N ALA A 273 -2.79 5.62 8.02
CA ALA A 273 -2.41 4.72 6.95
C ALA A 273 -1.28 3.79 7.41
N ILE A 274 -0.27 4.31 8.12
CA ILE A 274 0.83 3.51 8.69
C ILE A 274 0.26 2.49 9.69
N ASN A 275 -0.60 2.93 10.60
CA ASN A 275 -1.24 2.05 11.58
C ASN A 275 -2.14 0.99 10.93
N ASP A 276 -2.78 1.29 9.79
CA ASP A 276 -3.51 0.29 9.01
C ASP A 276 -2.63 -0.88 8.59
N ARG A 277 -1.39 -0.58 8.18
CA ARG A 277 -0.42 -1.57 7.69
C ARG A 277 0.15 -2.36 8.86
N LEU A 278 0.51 -1.68 9.95
CA LEU A 278 0.97 -2.33 11.19
C LEU A 278 -0.09 -3.29 11.74
N ARG A 279 -1.37 -2.89 11.79
CA ARG A 279 -2.47 -3.76 12.24
C ARG A 279 -2.65 -5.00 11.38
N ARG A 280 -2.51 -4.87 10.06
CA ARG A 280 -2.59 -6.02 9.14
C ARG A 280 -1.37 -6.94 9.22
N ALA A 281 -0.18 -6.36 9.44
CA ALA A 281 1.05 -7.10 9.65
C ALA A 281 0.98 -7.92 10.96
N ALA A 282 0.39 -7.36 12.02
CA ALA A 282 0.20 -8.02 13.31
C ALA A 282 -0.88 -9.12 13.31
N ALA A 283 -1.75 -9.16 12.28
CA ALA A 283 -2.87 -10.09 12.19
C ALA A 283 -2.55 -11.36 11.37
N GLY A 284 -1.37 -11.43 10.76
CA GLY A 284 -0.85 -12.62 10.06
C GLY A 284 -0.06 -13.51 10.99
#